data_AF-A0A7K4ILP7-F1
#
_entry.id   AF-A0A7K4ILP7-F1
#
_cell.length_a   1.000
_cell.length_b   1.000
_cell.length_c   1.000
_cell.angle_alpha   90.00
_cell.angle_beta   90.00
_cell.angle_gamma   90.00
#
_symmetry.space_group_name_H-M   'P 1'
#
loop_
_entity.id
_entity.type
_entity.pdbx_description
1 polymer ?
#
loop_
_entity_poly.entity_id
_entity_poly.type
_entity_poly.pdbx_seq_one_letter_code
_entity_poly.pdbx_strand_id
1 'polypeptide(L)'
;MLLLVREEGPVGRYSISRELGLSDGVARGVLSRLQRLGVFNVSKKGCTVTEMGANLLSDAFHSLKIKSVKLVDFDFLAIDRFCAVAHVSQERQGFSGTTLLRDKAVRAGASGAIILVYEKGRLVVPSVYNDLSAINPFLDERLRKEFPLMDDDLLVSVFAPYAWKAKEAAISTIL
;
A
#
# COMPACT_ATOMS: atom_id res chain seq x y z
N MET A 1 3.14 -8.29 7.01
CA MET A 1 2.83 -9.73 7.24
C MET A 1 1.35 -10.05 7.10
N LEU A 2 0.44 -9.42 7.87
CA LEU A 2 -1.00 -9.69 7.80
C LEU A 2 -1.56 -9.52 6.37
N LEU A 3 -1.22 -8.41 5.69
CA LEU A 3 -1.62 -8.17 4.30
C LEU A 3 -1.14 -9.28 3.34
N LEU A 4 0.14 -9.68 3.41
CA LEU A 4 0.70 -10.76 2.60
C LEU A 4 -0.09 -12.06 2.77
N VAL A 5 -0.32 -12.49 4.01
CA VAL A 5 -1.05 -13.73 4.30
C VAL A 5 -2.52 -13.63 3.90
N ARG A 6 -3.11 -12.42 3.93
CA ARG A 6 -4.47 -12.17 3.47
C ARG A 6 -4.60 -12.33 1.95
N GLU A 7 -3.63 -11.83 1.19
CA GLU A 7 -3.64 -11.85 -0.28
C GLU A 7 -3.21 -13.21 -0.86
N GLU A 8 -2.21 -13.86 -0.25
CA GLU A 8 -1.54 -15.03 -0.83
C GLU A 8 -1.76 -16.32 -0.02
N GLY A 9 -2.51 -16.26 1.07
CA GLY A 9 -2.79 -17.40 1.94
C GLY A 9 -3.36 -18.62 1.19
N PRO A 10 -2.97 -19.86 1.56
CA PRO A 10 -2.07 -20.23 2.65
C PRO A 10 -0.57 -20.03 2.33
N VAL A 11 0.19 -19.40 3.23
CA VAL A 11 1.63 -19.13 3.04
C VAL A 11 2.50 -19.77 4.13
N GLY A 12 3.56 -20.48 3.75
CA GLY A 12 4.52 -21.07 4.69
C GLY A 12 5.45 -20.04 5.35
N ARG A 13 5.98 -20.36 6.54
CA ARG A 13 6.91 -19.47 7.28
C ARG A 13 8.12 -19.05 6.46
N TYR A 14 8.76 -19.99 5.76
CA TYR A 14 9.94 -19.69 4.94
C TYR A 14 9.62 -18.74 3.78
N SER A 15 8.45 -18.90 3.16
CA SER A 15 7.98 -17.96 2.13
C SER A 15 7.73 -16.59 2.75
N ILE A 16 7.03 -16.49 3.90
CA ILE A 16 6.83 -15.22 4.61
C ILE A 16 8.17 -14.55 4.96
N SER A 17 9.15 -15.31 5.46
CA SER A 17 10.47 -14.80 5.81
C SER A 17 11.18 -14.21 4.58
N ARG A 18 11.14 -14.93 3.45
CA ARG A 18 11.74 -14.50 2.19
C ARG A 18 11.03 -13.29 1.60
N GLU A 19 9.71 -13.37 1.46
CA GLU A 19 8.89 -12.32 0.84
C GLU A 19 8.93 -11.02 1.63
N LEU A 20 9.12 -11.06 2.95
CA LEU A 20 9.20 -9.86 3.79
C LEU A 20 10.63 -9.49 4.20
N GLY A 21 11.65 -10.19 3.69
CA GLY A 21 13.05 -9.96 4.08
C GLY A 21 13.32 -10.12 5.58
N LEU A 22 12.53 -10.92 6.29
CA LEU A 22 12.67 -11.16 7.72
C LEU A 22 13.66 -12.28 7.98
N SER A 23 14.36 -12.23 9.13
CA SER A 23 15.09 -13.39 9.64
C SER A 23 14.13 -14.47 10.15
N ASP A 24 14.55 -15.74 10.13
CA ASP A 24 13.68 -16.85 10.53
C ASP A 24 13.18 -16.71 11.99
N GLY A 25 14.03 -16.18 12.87
CA GLY A 25 13.66 -15.88 14.27
C GLY A 25 12.56 -14.82 14.39
N VAL A 26 12.65 -13.74 13.60
CA VAL A 26 11.64 -12.67 13.57
C VAL A 26 10.34 -13.20 12.98
N ALA A 27 10.39 -13.89 11.84
CA ALA A 27 9.21 -14.48 11.22
C ALA A 27 8.50 -15.46 12.17
N ARG A 28 9.24 -16.36 12.84
CA ARG A 28 8.70 -17.29 13.83
C ARG A 28 8.07 -16.55 15.02
N GLY A 29 8.74 -15.54 15.56
CA GLY A 29 8.25 -14.76 16.69
C GLY A 29 6.95 -14.02 16.39
N VAL A 30 6.89 -13.32 15.26
CA VAL A 30 5.69 -12.58 14.82
C VAL A 30 4.54 -13.54 14.53
N LEU A 31 4.79 -14.66 13.81
CA LEU A 31 3.76 -15.65 13.54
C LEU A 31 3.19 -16.27 14.82
N SER A 32 4.05 -16.66 15.76
CA SER A 32 3.61 -17.21 17.05
C SER A 32 2.76 -16.22 17.85
N ARG A 33 3.13 -14.93 17.84
CA ARG A 33 2.34 -13.86 18.47
C ARG A 33 0.98 -13.69 17.80
N LEU A 34 0.95 -13.60 16.47
CA LEU A 34 -0.30 -13.42 15.72
C LEU A 34 -1.23 -14.64 15.83
N GLN A 35 -0.67 -15.85 15.86
CA GLN A 35 -1.45 -17.07 16.12
C GLN A 35 -2.06 -17.06 17.52
N ARG A 36 -1.29 -16.71 18.55
CA ARG A 36 -1.79 -16.61 19.93
C ARG A 36 -2.85 -15.53 20.12
N LEU A 37 -2.79 -14.46 19.33
CA LEU A 37 -3.81 -13.41 19.27
C LEU A 37 -5.04 -13.80 18.43
N GLY A 38 -5.07 -15.01 17.85
CA GLY A 38 -6.18 -15.48 17.03
C GLY A 38 -6.24 -14.84 15.64
N VAL A 39 -5.20 -14.12 15.20
CA VAL A 39 -5.15 -13.43 13.89
C VAL A 39 -4.86 -14.41 12.75
N PHE A 40 -4.06 -15.44 13.02
CA PHE A 40 -3.70 -16.47 12.03
C PHE A 40 -4.11 -17.87 12.48
N ASN A 41 -4.56 -18.66 11.52
CA ASN A 41 -4.64 -20.11 11.63
C ASN A 41 -3.41 -20.75 10.97
N VAL A 42 -2.74 -21.68 11.65
CA VAL A 42 -1.52 -22.33 11.16
C VAL A 42 -1.81 -23.80 10.92
N SER A 43 -1.58 -24.26 9.70
CA SER A 43 -1.76 -25.66 9.30
C SER A 43 -0.52 -26.20 8.58
N LYS A 44 -0.53 -27.50 8.24
CA LYS A 44 0.51 -28.11 7.39
C LYS A 44 0.64 -27.42 6.02
N LYS A 45 -0.42 -26.77 5.53
CA LYS A 45 -0.42 -26.04 4.24
C LYS A 45 0.17 -24.63 4.36
N GLY A 46 0.40 -24.13 5.57
CA GLY A 46 0.84 -22.76 5.83
C GLY A 46 -0.12 -21.99 6.74
N CYS A 47 0.12 -20.69 6.83
CA CYS A 47 -0.67 -19.74 7.61
C CYS A 47 -1.78 -19.14 6.75
N THR A 48 -2.98 -19.03 7.30
CA THR A 48 -4.10 -18.28 6.74
C THR A 48 -4.60 -17.26 7.75
N VAL A 49 -5.27 -16.22 7.26
CA VAL A 49 -5.91 -15.21 8.12
C VAL A 49 -7.23 -15.74 8.64
N THR A 50 -7.50 -15.56 9.93
CA THR A 50 -8.82 -15.86 10.52
C THR A 50 -9.83 -14.76 10.19
N GLU A 51 -11.10 -14.96 10.51
CA GLU A 51 -12.10 -13.89 10.41
C GLU A 51 -11.72 -12.67 11.27
N MET A 52 -11.29 -12.91 12.51
CA MET A 52 -10.78 -11.85 13.41
C MET A 52 -9.60 -11.09 12.78
N GLY A 53 -8.65 -11.79 12.17
CA GLY A 53 -7.52 -11.16 11.51
C GLY A 53 -7.91 -10.35 10.28
N ALA A 54 -8.92 -10.81 9.54
CA ALA A 54 -9.47 -10.07 8.40
C ALA A 54 -10.17 -8.78 8.86
N ASN A 55 -10.96 -8.86 9.93
CA ASN A 55 -11.62 -7.71 10.54
C ASN A 55 -10.59 -6.70 11.07
N LEU A 56 -9.55 -7.17 11.76
CA LEU A 56 -8.46 -6.30 12.23
C LEU A 56 -7.80 -5.50 11.09
N LEU A 57 -7.56 -6.15 9.94
CA LEU A 57 -6.99 -5.47 8.78
C LEU A 57 -8.00 -4.46 8.19
N SER A 58 -9.27 -4.85 8.11
CA SER A 58 -10.35 -3.99 7.61
C SER A 58 -10.52 -2.74 8.49
N ASP A 59 -10.53 -2.90 9.81
CA ASP A 59 -10.65 -1.81 10.79
C ASP A 59 -9.45 -0.86 10.70
N ALA A 60 -8.24 -1.41 10.58
CA ALA A 60 -7.04 -0.61 10.37
C ALA A 60 -7.15 0.22 9.08
N PHE A 61 -7.56 -0.39 7.97
CA PHE A 61 -7.72 0.32 6.69
C PHE A 61 -8.82 1.37 6.78
N HIS A 62 -9.95 1.06 7.42
CA HIS A 62 -11.04 1.99 7.62
C HIS A 62 -10.61 3.21 8.46
N SER A 63 -9.92 3.00 9.58
CA SER A 63 -9.43 4.09 10.45
C SER A 63 -8.42 5.00 9.75
N LEU A 64 -7.62 4.46 8.83
CA LEU A 64 -6.67 5.20 8.00
C LEU A 64 -7.29 5.73 6.70
N LYS A 65 -8.59 5.52 6.49
CA LYS A 65 -9.31 5.87 5.27
C LYS A 65 -8.70 5.25 4.00
N ILE A 66 -7.99 4.13 4.13
CA ILE A 66 -7.41 3.36 3.03
C ILE A 66 -8.50 2.48 2.42
N LYS A 67 -8.86 2.73 1.16
CA LYS A 67 -9.81 1.92 0.40
C LYS A 67 -9.14 0.67 -0.17
N SER A 68 -7.92 0.79 -0.67
CA SER A 68 -7.14 -0.34 -1.17
C SER A 68 -5.65 0.00 -1.30
N VAL A 69 -4.81 -1.03 -1.37
CA VAL A 69 -3.38 -0.92 -1.69
C VAL A 69 -3.06 -1.94 -2.77
N LYS A 70 -2.49 -1.50 -3.90
CA LYS A 70 -2.16 -2.37 -5.03
C LYS A 70 -0.76 -2.09 -5.56
N LEU A 71 -0.13 -3.11 -6.15
CA LEU A 71 1.07 -2.88 -6.95
C LEU A 71 0.63 -2.40 -8.34
N VAL A 72 1.26 -1.34 -8.81
CA VAL A 72 0.94 -0.73 -10.11
C VAL A 72 2.26 -0.47 -10.83
N ASP A 73 2.32 -0.76 -12.12
CA ASP A 73 3.46 -0.36 -12.94
C ASP A 73 3.30 1.11 -13.36
N PHE A 74 4.32 1.93 -13.08
CA PHE A 74 4.36 3.36 -13.41
C PHE A 74 5.15 3.65 -14.68
N ASP A 75 5.60 2.59 -15.37
CA ASP A 75 6.37 2.66 -16.61
C ASP A 75 7.55 3.65 -16.46
N PHE A 76 7.63 4.68 -17.32
CA PHE A 76 8.71 5.68 -17.30
C PHE A 76 8.69 6.64 -16.10
N LEU A 77 7.60 6.70 -15.33
CA LEU A 77 7.51 7.48 -14.09
C LEU A 77 7.97 6.68 -12.86
N ALA A 78 8.37 5.41 -13.05
CA ALA A 78 8.85 4.59 -11.96
C ALA A 78 10.20 5.10 -11.40
N ILE A 79 10.23 5.35 -10.09
CA ILE A 79 11.47 5.73 -9.37
C ILE A 79 12.30 4.49 -9.01
N ASP A 80 11.64 3.35 -8.85
CA ASP A 80 12.25 2.07 -8.47
C ASP A 80 11.42 0.91 -9.04
N ARG A 81 11.91 -0.32 -8.84
CA ARG A 81 11.37 -1.55 -9.42
C ARG A 81 9.91 -1.83 -9.09
N PHE A 82 9.45 -1.50 -7.89
CA PHE A 82 8.06 -1.73 -7.48
C PHE A 82 7.41 -0.44 -7.02
N CYS A 83 6.19 -0.18 -7.48
CA CYS A 83 5.34 0.87 -6.96
C CYS A 83 4.09 0.26 -6.31
N ALA A 84 3.83 0.63 -5.06
CA ALA A 84 2.58 0.35 -4.38
C ALA A 84 1.77 1.65 -4.28
N VAL A 85 0.52 1.60 -4.71
CA VAL A 85 -0.41 2.72 -4.65
C VAL A 85 -1.42 2.44 -3.55
N ALA A 86 -1.45 3.31 -2.53
CA ALA A 86 -2.52 3.34 -1.55
C ALA A 86 -3.58 4.36 -1.96
N HIS A 87 -4.81 3.88 -2.15
CA HIS A 87 -5.98 4.71 -2.43
C HIS A 87 -6.63 5.12 -1.11
N VAL A 88 -6.61 6.41 -0.83
CA VAL A 88 -7.07 7.01 0.43
C VAL A 88 -8.22 7.97 0.15
N SER A 89 -9.33 7.82 0.85
CA SER A 89 -10.38 8.84 0.81
C SER A 89 -10.03 10.02 1.69
N GLN A 90 -10.14 11.24 1.14
CA GLN A 90 -10.09 12.46 1.93
C GLN A 90 -11.49 12.98 2.23
N GLU A 91 -11.61 13.68 3.34
CA GLU A 91 -12.69 14.64 3.52
C GLU A 91 -12.17 16.00 3.02
N ARG A 92 -13.05 16.81 2.42
CA ARG A 92 -12.78 18.10 1.74
C ARG A 92 -11.95 19.15 2.50
N GLN A 93 -11.54 18.90 3.74
CA GLN A 93 -10.77 19.84 4.54
C GLN A 93 -9.26 19.65 4.35
N GLY A 94 -8.72 20.43 3.41
CA GLY A 94 -7.40 21.04 3.55
C GLY A 94 -6.25 20.05 3.65
N PHE A 95 -5.89 19.45 2.52
CA PHE A 95 -4.70 18.64 2.40
C PHE A 95 -3.44 19.46 2.78
N SER A 96 -2.89 19.16 3.96
CA SER A 96 -1.71 19.83 4.50
C SER A 96 -0.45 19.04 4.12
N GLY A 97 -0.03 19.14 2.85
CA GLY A 97 1.35 18.92 2.42
C GLY A 97 1.68 17.56 1.77
N THR A 98 1.73 17.54 0.43
CA THR A 98 2.24 16.40 -0.37
C THR A 98 3.70 16.13 -0.03
N THR A 99 4.45 17.20 0.26
CA THR A 99 5.82 17.14 0.76
C THR A 99 5.92 16.32 2.04
N LEU A 100 5.00 16.50 3.00
CA LEU A 100 5.03 15.75 4.26
C LEU A 100 4.80 14.24 4.02
N LEU A 101 3.86 13.88 3.14
CA LEU A 101 3.64 12.48 2.77
C LEU A 101 4.84 11.87 2.06
N ARG A 102 5.46 12.61 1.12
CA ARG A 102 6.68 12.14 0.46
C ARG A 102 7.79 11.89 1.47
N ASP A 103 8.00 12.81 2.41
CA ASP A 103 9.04 12.68 3.42
C ASP A 103 8.73 11.53 4.40
N LYS A 104 7.45 11.33 4.76
CA LYS A 104 7.00 10.15 5.54
C LYS A 104 7.30 8.85 4.77
N ALA A 105 7.01 8.79 3.48
CA ALA A 105 7.27 7.61 2.65
C ALA A 105 8.76 7.25 2.63
N VAL A 106 9.62 8.24 2.40
CA VAL A 106 11.08 8.04 2.41
C VAL A 106 11.55 7.58 3.80
N ARG A 107 11.06 8.17 4.88
CA ARG A 107 11.36 7.71 6.26
C ARG A 107 10.88 6.28 6.54
N ALA A 108 9.80 5.82 5.88
CA ALA A 108 9.33 4.44 5.97
C ALA A 108 10.18 3.44 5.14
N GLY A 109 11.20 3.93 4.43
CA GLY A 109 12.12 3.14 3.63
C GLY A 109 11.71 2.99 2.16
N ALA A 110 10.91 3.93 1.64
CA ALA A 110 10.69 4.09 0.22
C ALA A 110 11.87 4.79 -0.47
N SER A 111 12.09 4.47 -1.73
CA SER A 111 13.04 5.17 -2.61
C SER A 111 12.48 6.52 -3.08
N GLY A 112 11.15 6.65 -3.10
CA GLY A 112 10.46 7.89 -3.43
C GLY A 112 8.95 7.72 -3.38
N ALA A 113 8.22 8.82 -3.58
CA ALA A 113 6.76 8.79 -3.67
C ALA A 113 6.23 9.85 -4.64
N ILE A 114 5.16 9.51 -5.35
CA ILE A 114 4.35 10.40 -6.17
C ILE A 114 2.95 10.44 -5.56
N ILE A 115 2.48 11.65 -5.25
CA ILE A 115 1.18 11.87 -4.61
C ILE A 115 0.23 12.45 -5.67
N LEU A 116 -0.81 11.69 -6.03
CA LEU A 116 -1.84 12.17 -6.96
C LEU A 116 -3.14 12.47 -6.23
N VAL A 117 -3.77 13.60 -6.53
CA VAL A 117 -5.09 13.96 -6.04
C VAL A 117 -6.08 13.85 -7.19
N TYR A 118 -7.24 13.25 -6.96
CA TYR A 118 -8.31 13.22 -7.94
C TYR A 118 -9.22 14.43 -7.76
N GLU A 119 -9.17 15.39 -8.68
CA GLU A 119 -9.93 16.64 -8.57
C GLU A 119 -10.64 16.97 -9.88
N LYS A 120 -11.97 17.19 -9.80
CA LYS A 120 -12.79 17.61 -10.94
C LYS A 120 -12.63 16.67 -12.13
N GLY A 121 -12.63 15.37 -11.84
CA GLY A 121 -12.49 14.33 -12.86
C GLY A 121 -11.07 14.11 -13.39
N ARG A 122 -10.01 14.67 -12.78
CA ARG A 122 -8.62 14.57 -13.25
C ARG A 122 -7.68 14.11 -12.15
N LEU A 123 -6.66 13.33 -12.50
CA LEU A 123 -5.53 13.03 -11.62
C LEU A 123 -4.50 14.16 -11.72
N VAL A 124 -4.27 14.83 -10.59
CA VAL A 124 -3.37 15.98 -10.43
C VAL A 124 -2.16 15.55 -9.62
N VAL A 125 -0.95 15.93 -10.03
CA VAL A 125 0.22 15.90 -9.14
C VAL A 125 0.52 17.32 -8.68
N PRO A 126 0.25 17.63 -7.40
CA PRO A 126 0.36 18.99 -6.90
C PRO A 126 1.74 19.60 -7.14
N SER A 127 1.75 20.84 -7.64
CA SER A 127 2.95 21.62 -8.00
C SER A 127 3.80 21.06 -9.17
N VAL A 128 3.34 20.02 -9.88
CA VAL A 128 4.08 19.45 -11.03
C VAL A 128 3.21 19.43 -12.29
N TYR A 129 2.03 18.81 -12.25
CA TYR A 129 1.10 18.78 -13.40
C TYR A 129 -0.35 18.72 -12.94
N ASN A 130 -1.21 19.48 -13.65
CA ASN A 130 -2.64 19.61 -13.36
C ASN A 130 -3.51 18.53 -14.03
N ASP A 131 -2.92 17.68 -14.87
CA ASP A 131 -3.63 16.61 -15.56
C ASP A 131 -2.64 15.52 -15.99
N LEU A 132 -2.71 14.36 -15.32
CA LEU A 132 -1.87 13.21 -15.66
C LEU A 132 -2.19 12.67 -17.07
N SER A 133 -3.43 12.77 -17.53
CA SER A 133 -3.83 12.23 -18.84
C SER A 133 -3.10 12.91 -20.00
N ALA A 134 -2.69 14.17 -19.85
CA ALA A 134 -1.91 14.89 -20.84
C ALA A 134 -0.42 14.47 -20.88
N ILE A 135 0.09 13.90 -19.78
CA ILE A 135 1.50 13.51 -19.63
C ILE A 135 1.69 12.01 -19.89
N ASN A 136 0.81 11.20 -19.32
CA ASN A 136 0.79 9.75 -19.46
C ASN A 136 -0.67 9.24 -19.48
N PRO A 137 -1.31 9.22 -20.66
CA PRO A 137 -2.68 8.72 -20.82
C PRO A 137 -2.84 7.26 -20.36
N PHE A 138 -1.84 6.42 -20.61
CA PHE A 138 -1.88 5.00 -20.24
C PHE A 138 -1.88 4.79 -18.73
N LEU A 139 -1.07 5.56 -17.99
CA LEU A 139 -1.08 5.50 -16.53
C LEU A 139 -2.38 6.08 -15.95
N ASP A 140 -2.89 7.18 -16.49
CA ASP A 140 -4.19 7.74 -16.06
C ASP A 140 -5.33 6.71 -16.23
N GLU A 141 -5.43 6.08 -17.41
CA GLU A 141 -6.41 5.04 -17.67
C GLU A 141 -6.25 3.85 -16.72
N ARG A 142 -5.01 3.37 -16.52
CA ARG A 142 -4.70 2.26 -15.61
C ARG A 142 -5.15 2.57 -14.18
N LEU A 143 -4.76 3.74 -13.66
CA LEU A 143 -5.13 4.16 -12.31
C LEU A 143 -6.65 4.29 -12.14
N ARG A 144 -7.36 4.88 -13.11
CA ARG A 144 -8.83 4.97 -13.08
C ARG A 144 -9.53 3.61 -13.15
N LYS A 145 -8.96 2.66 -13.88
CA LYS A 145 -9.50 1.30 -13.97
C LYS A 145 -9.27 0.52 -12.68
N GLU A 146 -8.13 0.71 -12.05
CA GLU A 146 -7.77 -0.01 -10.83
C GLU A 146 -8.39 0.60 -9.57
N PHE A 147 -8.65 1.91 -9.54
CA PHE A 147 -9.15 2.62 -8.37
C PHE A 147 -10.46 3.34 -8.70
N PRO A 148 -11.56 3.04 -7.98
CA PRO A 148 -12.82 3.77 -8.12
C PRO A 148 -12.71 5.13 -7.42
N LEU A 149 -12.08 6.08 -8.11
CA LEU A 149 -11.76 7.42 -7.59
C LEU A 149 -13.01 8.29 -7.46
N MET A 150 -13.12 8.98 -6.33
CA MET A 150 -14.05 10.08 -6.10
C MET A 150 -13.27 11.38 -5.92
N ASP A 151 -13.91 12.53 -6.17
CA ASP A 151 -13.27 13.83 -5.96
C ASP A 151 -12.66 13.91 -4.55
N ASP A 152 -11.47 14.52 -4.49
CA ASP A 152 -10.58 14.65 -3.34
C ASP A 152 -9.88 13.34 -2.89
N ASP A 153 -10.14 12.19 -3.52
CA ASP A 153 -9.38 10.97 -3.24
C ASP A 153 -7.89 11.14 -3.57
N LEU A 154 -7.05 10.48 -2.78
CA LEU A 154 -5.60 10.49 -2.91
C LEU A 154 -5.08 9.12 -3.36
N LEU A 155 -4.13 9.13 -4.30
CA LEU A 155 -3.28 8.00 -4.63
C LEU A 155 -1.86 8.28 -4.14
N VAL A 156 -1.48 7.61 -3.05
CA VAL A 156 -0.12 7.66 -2.49
C VAL A 156 0.69 6.55 -3.16
N SER A 157 1.45 6.92 -4.19
CA SER A 157 2.23 5.99 -5.00
C SER A 157 3.66 5.93 -4.47
N VAL A 158 4.07 4.81 -3.91
CA VAL A 158 5.33 4.65 -3.18
C VAL A 158 6.22 3.62 -3.86
N PHE A 159 7.48 3.99 -4.09
CA PHE A 159 8.46 3.18 -4.82
C PHE A 159 9.46 2.53 -3.88
N ALA A 160 9.81 1.27 -4.12
CA ALA A 160 10.81 0.54 -3.35
C ALA A 160 11.46 -0.60 -4.16
N PRO A 161 12.62 -1.14 -3.73
CA PRO A 161 13.30 -2.22 -4.44
C PRO A 161 12.58 -3.58 -4.31
N TYR A 162 11.65 -3.70 -3.36
CA TYR A 162 10.88 -4.92 -3.11
C TYR A 162 9.38 -4.62 -2.96
N ALA A 163 8.54 -5.48 -3.51
CA ALA A 163 7.09 -5.35 -3.48
C ALA A 163 6.50 -5.19 -2.06
N TRP A 164 6.94 -6.02 -1.11
CA TRP A 164 6.48 -5.93 0.29
C TRP A 164 6.86 -4.60 0.93
N LYS A 165 8.04 -4.06 0.59
CA LYS A 165 8.56 -2.81 1.13
C LYS A 165 7.77 -1.63 0.58
N ALA A 166 7.42 -1.67 -0.71
CA ALA A 166 6.53 -0.69 -1.32
C ALA A 166 5.17 -0.67 -0.61
N LYS A 167 4.53 -1.84 -0.41
CA LYS A 167 3.24 -1.93 0.30
C LYS A 167 3.33 -1.47 1.76
N GLU A 168 4.38 -1.88 2.48
CA GLU A 168 4.62 -1.46 3.86
C GLU A 168 4.77 0.06 3.96
N ALA A 169 5.60 0.66 3.10
CA ALA A 169 5.84 2.10 3.09
C ALA A 169 4.60 2.89 2.65
N ALA A 170 3.81 2.39 1.69
CA ALA A 170 2.55 3.00 1.27
C ALA A 170 1.56 3.12 2.44
N ILE A 171 1.40 2.07 3.24
CA ILE A 171 0.54 2.09 4.43
C ILE A 171 1.15 2.99 5.52
N SER A 172 2.46 2.88 5.75
CA SER A 172 3.17 3.65 6.79
C SER A 172 3.20 5.14 6.53
N THR A 173 3.06 5.56 5.27
CA THR A 173 2.97 6.97 4.89
C THR A 173 1.70 7.63 5.42
N ILE A 174 0.64 6.85 5.60
CA ILE A 174 -0.70 7.31 5.97
C ILE A 174 -0.92 7.26 7.49
N LEU A 175 -0.18 6.38 8.18
CA LEU A 175 -0.06 6.36 9.65
C LEU A 175 0.47 7.69 10.21
#